data_AF-A0A7S3AY99-F1
#
_entry.id   AF-A0A7S3AY99-F1
#
_cell.length_a   1.000
_cell.length_b   1.000
_cell.length_c   1.000
_cell.angle_alpha   90.00
_cell.angle_beta   90.00
_cell.angle_gamma   90.00
#
_symmetry.space_group_name_H-M   'P 1'
#
loop_
_entity.id
_entity.type
_entity.pdbx_description
1 polymer ?
#
loop_
_entity_poly.entity_id
_entity_poly.type
_entity_poly.pdbx_seq_one_letter_code
_entity_poly.pdbx_strand_id
1 'polypeptide(L)'
;MEAKAKQAAVEAVVATWDAQQPCFYFVHRDTILSCQTTSLPCMQQLRDSEQLVEERIDIESAFRGGGLIVKVLFVSHRWEAPGAPDGQGAQLKEVQRHLEENPGVELVWFDFWCMPQGERTIVEEKMFRLMLSAIADLYLTAKVLILLDNSYSSRFWTLFEAWSSMMTATADGVRTAEPSERRFTIRCIHNANPKYAIPQLLDLLSSKTPQEIHATLAKPDVVVTNARDKDTMLPVVGNTNEHVKTIFAKMHQQSPELGCTVDPNLAALAAEALRIAVATPIDAVLDEEDDL
;
A
#
# COMPACT_ATOMS: atom_id res chain seq x y z
N MET A 1 -0.85 19.49 -29.02
CA MET A 1 -1.59 18.20 -29.05
C MET A 1 -1.18 17.29 -27.90
N GLU A 2 0.12 17.20 -27.57
CA GLU A 2 0.64 16.35 -26.50
C GLU A 2 0.10 16.68 -25.09
N ALA A 3 0.05 17.96 -24.70
CA ALA A 3 -0.52 18.36 -23.40
C ALA A 3 -2.00 17.97 -23.24
N LYS A 4 -2.78 18.05 -24.33
CA LYS A 4 -4.20 17.66 -24.33
C LYS A 4 -4.36 16.14 -24.22
N ALA A 5 -3.45 15.36 -24.83
CA ALA A 5 -3.43 13.90 -24.71
C ALA A 5 -3.02 13.45 -23.30
N LYS A 6 -1.99 14.08 -22.72
CA LYS A 6 -1.56 13.85 -21.32
C LYS A 6 -2.69 14.17 -20.33
N GLN A 7 -3.37 15.30 -20.50
CA GLN A 7 -4.52 15.68 -19.69
C GLN A 7 -5.68 14.67 -19.82
N ALA A 8 -6.02 14.24 -21.04
CA ALA A 8 -7.04 13.23 -21.25
C ALA A 8 -6.70 11.88 -20.59
N ALA A 9 -5.42 11.48 -20.58
CA ALA A 9 -4.98 10.27 -19.90
C ALA A 9 -5.12 10.38 -18.36
N VAL A 10 -4.79 11.54 -17.79
CA VAL A 10 -5.01 11.81 -16.35
C VAL A 10 -6.49 11.74 -16.01
N GLU A 11 -7.34 12.38 -16.83
CA GLU A 11 -8.80 12.35 -16.65
C GLU A 11 -9.36 10.93 -16.75
N ALA A 12 -8.85 10.10 -17.66
CA ALA A 12 -9.23 8.69 -17.76
C ALA A 12 -8.86 7.90 -16.49
N VAL A 13 -7.64 8.05 -15.98
CA VAL A 13 -7.23 7.39 -14.72
C VAL A 13 -8.15 7.79 -13.57
N VAL A 14 -8.44 9.09 -13.44
CA VAL A 14 -9.36 9.59 -12.41
C VAL A 14 -10.77 9.03 -12.59
N ALA A 15 -11.30 9.01 -13.82
CA ALA A 15 -12.64 8.52 -14.11
C ALA A 15 -12.80 7.03 -13.80
N THR A 16 -11.72 6.24 -13.91
CA THR A 16 -11.75 4.80 -13.62
C THR A 16 -11.51 4.46 -12.14
N TRP A 17 -11.10 5.45 -11.33
CA TRP A 17 -10.86 5.27 -9.90
C TRP A 17 -12.18 5.22 -9.13
N ASP A 18 -12.40 4.10 -8.44
CA ASP A 18 -13.51 3.92 -7.52
C ASP A 18 -12.95 3.81 -6.10
N ALA A 19 -13.31 4.71 -5.20
CA ALA A 19 -12.84 4.65 -3.82
C ALA A 19 -13.42 3.48 -3.00
N GLN A 20 -14.51 2.85 -3.45
CA GLN A 20 -15.06 1.63 -2.85
C GLN A 20 -14.46 0.36 -3.46
N GLN A 21 -13.93 0.46 -4.68
CA GLN A 21 -13.25 -0.64 -5.38
C GLN A 21 -11.93 -0.15 -6.00
N PRO A 22 -10.98 0.36 -5.18
CA PRO A 22 -9.77 0.96 -5.69
C PRO A 22 -8.93 -0.09 -6.42
N CYS A 23 -8.32 0.36 -7.50
CA CYS A 23 -7.51 -0.48 -8.36
C CYS A 23 -6.05 -0.42 -7.90
N PHE A 24 -5.42 -1.58 -7.77
CA PHE A 24 -4.03 -1.72 -7.35
C PHE A 24 -3.31 -2.72 -8.25
N TYR A 25 -2.00 -2.53 -8.37
CA TYR A 25 -1.13 -3.53 -8.96
C TYR A 25 -0.56 -4.44 -7.88
N PHE A 26 -0.35 -5.69 -8.23
CA PHE A 26 0.23 -6.72 -7.38
C PHE A 26 1.21 -7.56 -8.19
N VAL A 27 2.14 -8.20 -7.49
CA VAL A 27 2.99 -9.23 -8.07
C VAL A 27 2.43 -10.60 -7.71
N HIS A 28 2.26 -11.48 -8.69
CA HIS A 28 1.85 -12.86 -8.44
C HIS A 28 2.96 -13.61 -7.67
N ARG A 29 2.56 -14.48 -6.73
CA ARG A 29 3.50 -15.27 -5.91
C ARG A 29 4.58 -15.98 -6.73
N ASP A 30 4.23 -16.51 -7.90
CA ASP A 30 5.14 -17.32 -8.72
C ASP A 30 6.28 -16.47 -9.31
N THR A 31 5.99 -15.22 -9.66
CA THR A 31 7.01 -14.25 -10.10
C THR A 31 8.01 -13.99 -8.98
N ILE A 32 7.55 -13.90 -7.73
CA ILE A 32 8.43 -13.67 -6.58
C ILE A 32 9.24 -14.93 -6.26
N LEU A 33 8.61 -16.10 -6.24
CA LEU A 33 9.26 -17.38 -5.94
C LEU A 33 10.28 -17.80 -7.00
N SER A 34 10.08 -17.41 -8.26
CA SER A 34 11.02 -17.68 -9.35
C SER A 34 12.14 -16.63 -9.47
N CYS A 35 12.06 -15.53 -8.71
CA CYS A 35 13.06 -14.47 -8.75
C CYS A 35 14.40 -14.95 -8.17
N GLN A 36 15.47 -14.83 -8.97
CA GLN A 36 16.83 -15.23 -8.59
C GLN A 36 17.78 -14.05 -8.37
N THR A 37 17.30 -12.82 -8.60
CA THR A 37 18.05 -11.58 -8.34
C THR A 37 17.93 -11.19 -6.87
N THR A 38 18.61 -10.10 -6.48
CA THR A 38 18.49 -9.55 -5.12
C THR A 38 17.15 -8.89 -4.88
N SER A 39 16.56 -8.23 -5.88
CA SER A 39 15.22 -7.66 -5.79
C SER A 39 14.52 -7.77 -7.14
N LEU A 40 13.18 -7.74 -7.12
CA LEU A 40 12.40 -7.42 -8.31
C LEU A 40 12.62 -5.94 -8.69
N PRO A 41 12.48 -5.59 -9.98
CA PRO A 41 12.56 -4.21 -10.44
C PRO A 41 11.37 -3.37 -9.96
N CYS A 42 11.41 -2.05 -10.19
CA CYS A 42 10.31 -1.16 -9.78
C CYS A 42 9.03 -1.44 -10.58
N MET A 43 7.90 -0.92 -10.08
CA MET A 43 6.59 -1.08 -10.71
C MET A 43 6.59 -0.77 -12.21
N GLN A 44 7.20 0.32 -12.64
CA GLN A 44 7.21 0.70 -14.06
C GLN A 44 7.82 -0.41 -14.93
N GLN A 45 8.97 -0.94 -14.52
CA GLN A 45 9.65 -2.01 -15.26
C GLN A 45 8.85 -3.33 -15.22
N LEU A 46 8.24 -3.66 -14.09
CA LEU A 46 7.38 -4.85 -13.96
C LEU A 46 6.10 -4.74 -14.79
N ARG A 47 5.52 -3.53 -14.89
CA ARG A 47 4.37 -3.26 -15.75
C ARG A 47 4.74 -3.44 -17.21
N ASP A 48 5.86 -2.85 -17.63
CA ASP A 48 6.31 -2.87 -19.02
C ASP A 48 6.75 -4.28 -19.46
N SER A 49 7.15 -5.15 -18.53
CA SER A 49 7.40 -6.58 -18.75
C SER A 49 6.18 -7.48 -18.54
N GLU A 50 4.99 -6.91 -18.33
CA GLU A 50 3.72 -7.63 -18.10
C GLU A 50 3.75 -8.61 -16.91
N GLN A 51 4.50 -8.26 -15.85
CA GLN A 51 4.66 -9.07 -14.63
C GLN A 51 3.77 -8.60 -13.47
N LEU A 52 3.01 -7.53 -13.65
CA LEU A 52 2.03 -7.05 -12.68
C LEU A 52 0.62 -7.55 -13.02
N VAL A 53 -0.14 -7.84 -11.98
CA VAL A 53 -1.58 -8.10 -12.06
C VAL A 53 -2.30 -6.88 -11.51
N GLU A 54 -3.23 -6.33 -12.29
CA GLU A 54 -4.11 -5.25 -11.87
C GLU A 54 -5.40 -5.84 -11.30
N GLU A 55 -5.76 -5.46 -10.07
CA GLU A 55 -6.93 -5.97 -9.37
C GLU A 55 -7.66 -4.87 -8.61
N ARG A 56 -8.98 -5.04 -8.48
CA ARG A 56 -9.83 -4.16 -7.67
C ARG A 56 -10.08 -4.80 -6.31
N ILE A 57 -9.85 -4.02 -5.24
CA ILE A 57 -10.16 -4.47 -3.88
C ILE A 57 -11.49 -3.87 -3.46
N ASP A 58 -12.51 -4.70 -3.28
CA ASP A 58 -13.77 -4.26 -2.69
C ASP A 58 -13.57 -3.94 -1.20
N ILE A 59 -13.64 -2.66 -0.85
CA ILE A 59 -13.36 -2.17 0.50
C ILE A 59 -14.36 -2.74 1.50
N GLU A 60 -15.65 -2.79 1.17
CA GLU A 60 -16.64 -3.37 2.06
C GLU A 60 -16.35 -4.84 2.36
N SER A 61 -16.13 -5.65 1.33
CA SER A 61 -15.75 -7.05 1.48
C SER A 61 -14.47 -7.21 2.30
N ALA A 62 -13.48 -6.33 2.08
CA ALA A 62 -12.21 -6.37 2.81
C ALA A 62 -12.41 -6.10 4.32
N PHE A 63 -13.23 -5.12 4.69
CA PHE A 63 -13.57 -4.82 6.09
C PHE A 63 -14.41 -5.92 6.77
N ARG A 64 -15.10 -6.76 5.99
CA ARG A 64 -15.76 -7.98 6.48
C ARG A 64 -14.81 -9.19 6.57
N GLY A 65 -13.53 -9.03 6.20
CA GLY A 65 -12.55 -10.11 6.17
C GLY A 65 -12.75 -11.10 5.01
N GLY A 66 -13.36 -10.67 3.91
CA GLY A 66 -13.67 -11.48 2.73
C GLY A 66 -13.13 -10.89 1.42
N GLY A 67 -13.44 -11.55 0.31
CA GLY A 67 -13.05 -11.09 -1.03
C GLY A 67 -11.57 -11.32 -1.33
N LEU A 68 -11.02 -10.56 -2.29
CA LEU A 68 -9.64 -10.76 -2.77
C LEU A 68 -8.59 -10.55 -1.67
N ILE A 69 -8.84 -9.63 -0.72
CA ILE A 69 -7.85 -9.22 0.29
C ILE A 69 -7.35 -10.40 1.14
N VAL A 70 -8.13 -11.46 1.30
CA VAL A 70 -7.76 -12.65 2.11
C VAL A 70 -6.61 -13.45 1.48
N LYS A 71 -6.39 -13.29 0.17
CA LYS A 71 -5.33 -13.92 -0.63
C LYS A 71 -4.15 -12.98 -0.88
N VAL A 72 -4.25 -11.72 -0.45
CA VAL A 72 -3.23 -10.70 -0.66
C VAL A 72 -2.34 -10.58 0.58
N LEU A 73 -1.04 -10.46 0.36
CA LEU A 73 -0.05 -10.12 1.39
C LEU A 73 0.52 -8.74 1.13
N PHE A 74 0.39 -7.85 2.10
CA PHE A 74 1.10 -6.58 2.12
C PHE A 74 2.44 -6.73 2.84
N VAL A 75 3.49 -6.09 2.34
CA VAL A 75 4.82 -6.14 2.94
C VAL A 75 5.17 -4.78 3.51
N SER A 76 5.18 -4.69 4.84
CA SER A 76 5.64 -3.49 5.55
C SER A 76 7.14 -3.63 5.83
N HIS A 77 7.91 -2.67 5.33
CA HIS A 77 9.36 -2.73 5.32
C HIS A 77 9.98 -1.34 5.29
N ARG A 78 11.27 -1.25 5.62
CA ARG A 78 12.03 -0.01 5.51
C ARG A 78 12.73 0.05 4.16
N TRP A 79 12.67 1.20 3.50
CA TRP A 79 13.58 1.51 2.39
C TRP A 79 15.01 1.67 2.91
N GLU A 80 15.91 0.76 2.51
CA GLU A 80 17.32 0.78 2.93
C GLU A 80 18.12 1.88 2.23
N ALA A 81 17.74 2.23 1.00
CA ALA A 81 18.35 3.29 0.21
C ALA A 81 17.29 4.07 -0.59
N PRO A 82 17.55 5.33 -0.99
CA PRO A 82 16.58 6.14 -1.74
C PRO A 82 16.15 5.57 -3.10
N GLY A 83 17.03 4.80 -3.76
CA GLY A 83 16.76 4.26 -5.10
C GLY A 83 16.16 2.85 -5.12
N ALA A 84 16.32 2.08 -4.03
CA ALA A 84 15.79 0.73 -3.92
C ALA A 84 15.68 0.31 -2.44
N PRO A 85 14.61 -0.41 -2.07
CA PRO A 85 14.37 -0.78 -0.68
C PRO A 85 15.23 -1.95 -0.20
N ASP A 86 15.62 -2.87 -1.09
CA ASP A 86 16.31 -4.12 -0.74
C ASP A 86 17.60 -4.31 -1.56
N GLY A 87 18.66 -3.59 -1.19
CA GLY A 87 19.93 -3.64 -1.92
C GLY A 87 20.66 -4.98 -1.80
N GLN A 88 20.37 -5.76 -0.76
CA GLN A 88 21.08 -7.01 -0.43
C GLN A 88 20.24 -8.28 -0.65
N GLY A 89 18.95 -8.14 -0.98
CA GLY A 89 18.02 -9.26 -1.16
C GLY A 89 17.54 -9.92 0.12
N ALA A 90 17.75 -9.28 1.28
CA ALA A 90 17.32 -9.81 2.55
C ALA A 90 15.80 -9.77 2.70
N GLN A 91 15.16 -8.73 2.16
CA GLN A 91 13.72 -8.56 2.22
C GLN A 91 13.01 -9.53 1.28
N LEU A 92 13.45 -9.61 0.03
CA LEU A 92 12.93 -10.55 -0.97
C LEU A 92 13.01 -11.99 -0.46
N LYS A 93 14.13 -12.37 0.14
CA LYS A 93 14.31 -13.72 0.70
C LYS A 93 13.28 -14.06 1.79
N GLU A 94 12.98 -13.12 2.69
CA GLU A 94 11.97 -13.37 3.72
C GLU A 94 10.54 -13.33 3.16
N VAL A 95 10.28 -12.53 2.11
CA VAL A 95 9.00 -12.59 1.38
C VAL A 95 8.84 -13.96 0.72
N GLN A 96 9.85 -14.46 0.00
CA GLN A 96 9.84 -15.80 -0.61
C GLN A 96 9.57 -16.89 0.43
N ARG A 97 10.32 -16.88 1.54
CA ARG A 97 10.12 -17.83 2.65
C ARG A 97 8.70 -17.77 3.20
N HIS A 98 8.15 -16.57 3.41
CA HIS A 98 6.78 -16.43 3.90
C HIS A 98 5.76 -17.01 2.91
N LEU A 99 5.95 -16.81 1.60
CA LEU A 99 5.07 -17.35 0.56
C LEU A 99 5.13 -18.89 0.47
N GLU A 100 6.31 -19.48 0.68
CA GLU A 100 6.47 -20.95 0.79
C GLU A 100 5.73 -21.51 2.00
N GLU A 101 5.82 -20.84 3.15
CA GLU A 101 5.13 -21.22 4.39
C GLU A 101 3.61 -20.96 4.32
N ASN A 102 3.14 -20.09 3.41
CA ASN A 102 1.75 -19.66 3.29
C ASN A 102 1.23 -19.85 1.84
N PRO A 103 0.91 -21.10 1.43
CA PRO A 103 0.47 -21.39 0.07
C PRO A 103 -0.86 -20.73 -0.33
N GLY A 104 -1.65 -20.24 0.63
CA GLY A 104 -2.91 -19.51 0.38
C GLY A 104 -2.75 -18.04 0.01
N VAL A 105 -1.54 -17.49 0.02
CA VAL A 105 -1.25 -16.15 -0.51
C VAL A 105 -1.00 -16.25 -2.01
N GLU A 106 -1.74 -15.51 -2.82
CA GLU A 106 -1.65 -15.53 -4.30
C GLU A 106 -0.98 -14.26 -4.85
N LEU A 107 -1.24 -13.12 -4.20
CA LEU A 107 -0.81 -11.80 -4.64
C LEU A 107 -0.04 -11.10 -3.53
N VAL A 108 1.01 -10.36 -3.91
CA VAL A 108 1.81 -9.58 -2.98
C VAL A 108 1.79 -8.11 -3.38
N TRP A 109 1.52 -7.26 -2.39
CA TRP A 109 1.71 -5.83 -2.47
C TRP A 109 2.99 -5.45 -1.73
N PHE A 110 3.91 -4.85 -2.47
CA PHE A 110 5.17 -4.29 -1.99
C PHE A 110 5.34 -2.96 -2.71
N ASP A 111 5.45 -1.85 -1.97
CA ASP A 111 5.34 -0.49 -2.53
C ASP A 111 6.20 -0.28 -3.80
N PHE A 112 7.46 -0.67 -3.75
CA PHE A 112 8.43 -0.51 -4.83
C PHE A 112 8.06 -1.29 -6.09
N TRP A 113 7.49 -2.49 -5.93
CA TRP A 113 7.06 -3.36 -7.03
C TRP A 113 5.69 -2.97 -7.57
N CYS A 114 4.83 -2.37 -6.74
CA CYS A 114 3.39 -2.28 -7.00
C CYS A 114 2.87 -0.84 -7.17
N MET A 115 3.69 0.17 -6.90
CA MET A 115 3.31 1.58 -6.94
C MET A 115 4.35 2.38 -7.73
N PRO A 116 4.00 3.48 -8.44
CA PRO A 116 4.97 4.20 -9.26
C PRO A 116 6.15 4.75 -8.44
N GLN A 117 7.38 4.55 -8.91
CA GLN A 117 8.61 4.91 -8.18
C GLN A 117 9.47 5.94 -8.91
N GLY A 118 10.34 6.63 -8.16
CA GLY A 118 11.34 7.54 -8.73
C GLY A 118 10.73 8.67 -9.56
N GLU A 119 11.29 8.90 -10.75
CA GLU A 119 10.72 9.84 -11.72
C GLU A 119 9.39 9.27 -12.26
N ARG A 120 8.32 10.06 -12.08
CA ARG A 120 6.96 9.69 -12.49
C ARG A 120 6.49 10.62 -13.59
N THR A 121 5.83 10.04 -14.58
CA THR A 121 4.99 10.83 -15.50
C THR A 121 3.82 11.47 -14.73
N ILE A 122 3.15 12.46 -15.33
CA ILE A 122 1.97 13.12 -14.72
C ILE A 122 0.88 12.09 -14.38
N VAL A 123 0.71 11.08 -15.24
CA VAL A 123 -0.30 10.03 -15.03
C VAL A 123 0.11 9.11 -13.88
N GLU A 124 1.38 8.72 -13.80
CA GLU A 124 1.92 7.92 -12.69
C GLU A 124 1.89 8.67 -11.36
N GLU A 125 2.17 9.97 -11.35
CA GLU A 125 2.06 10.79 -10.15
C GLU A 125 0.61 10.88 -9.67
N LYS A 126 -0.36 10.96 -10.59
CA LYS A 126 -1.78 10.91 -10.22
C LYS A 126 -2.17 9.53 -9.69
N MET A 127 -1.73 8.46 -10.33
CA MET A 127 -1.94 7.08 -9.88
C MET A 127 -1.35 6.85 -8.49
N PHE A 128 -0.12 7.31 -8.26
CA PHE A 128 0.55 7.25 -6.97
C PHE A 128 -0.31 7.90 -5.88
N ARG A 129 -0.83 9.12 -6.11
CA ARG A 129 -1.69 9.82 -5.14
C ARG A 129 -3.01 9.10 -4.87
N LEU A 130 -3.62 8.52 -5.90
CA LEU A 130 -4.86 7.76 -5.76
C LEU A 130 -4.64 6.48 -4.93
N MET A 131 -3.61 5.70 -5.26
CA MET A 131 -3.22 4.52 -4.49
C MET A 131 -2.90 4.87 -3.03
N LEU A 132 -2.15 5.94 -2.80
CA LEU A 132 -1.81 6.42 -1.45
C LEU A 132 -3.07 6.78 -0.65
N SER A 133 -4.10 7.32 -1.30
CA SER A 133 -5.33 7.72 -0.61
C SER A 133 -6.15 6.55 -0.06
N ALA A 134 -5.97 5.34 -0.57
CA ALA A 134 -6.68 4.13 -0.15
C ALA A 134 -5.82 3.17 0.69
N ILE A 135 -4.51 3.40 0.79
CA ILE A 135 -3.56 2.43 1.37
C ILE A 135 -3.84 2.13 2.86
N ALA A 136 -4.34 3.12 3.60
CA ALA A 136 -4.67 2.97 5.02
C ALA A 136 -5.73 1.86 5.24
N ASP A 137 -6.76 1.81 4.40
CA ASP A 137 -7.82 0.81 4.49
C ASP A 137 -7.30 -0.60 4.18
N LEU A 138 -6.33 -0.70 3.26
CA LEU A 138 -5.75 -1.98 2.89
C LEU A 138 -4.87 -2.55 4.00
N TYR A 139 -4.04 -1.72 4.67
CA TYR A 139 -3.28 -2.18 5.83
C TYR A 139 -4.17 -2.56 7.03
N LEU A 140 -5.34 -1.92 7.18
CA LEU A 140 -6.34 -2.27 8.19
C LEU A 140 -7.07 -3.59 7.91
N THR A 141 -7.00 -4.14 6.68
CA THR A 141 -7.80 -5.32 6.28
C THR A 141 -6.98 -6.51 5.77
N ALA A 142 -5.80 -6.27 5.20
CA ALA A 142 -4.96 -7.30 4.57
C ALA A 142 -4.11 -8.10 5.55
N LYS A 143 -3.56 -9.23 5.10
CA LYS A 143 -2.43 -9.87 5.79
C LYS A 143 -1.18 -9.01 5.60
N VAL A 144 -0.37 -8.87 6.64
CA VAL A 144 0.84 -8.03 6.60
C VAL A 144 2.07 -8.81 7.05
N LEU A 145 3.07 -8.90 6.20
CA LEU A 145 4.41 -9.33 6.58
C LEU A 145 5.23 -8.10 6.97
N ILE A 146 5.65 -8.06 8.24
CA ILE A 146 6.50 -7.01 8.78
C ILE A 146 7.96 -7.48 8.73
N LEU A 147 8.77 -6.78 7.95
CA LEU A 147 10.20 -7.03 7.84
C LEU A 147 10.95 -6.08 8.80
N LEU A 148 11.20 -6.58 10.01
CA LEU A 148 11.68 -5.79 11.13
C LEU A 148 13.21 -5.74 11.16
N ASP A 149 13.79 -4.59 10.82
CA ASP A 149 15.20 -4.26 11.06
C ASP A 149 15.36 -3.32 12.29
N ASN A 150 16.60 -3.02 12.69
CA ASN A 150 16.86 -2.16 13.87
C ASN A 150 16.41 -0.69 13.72
N SER A 151 16.12 -0.23 12.51
CA SER A 151 15.67 1.12 12.21
C SER A 151 14.21 1.17 11.77
N TYR A 152 13.51 0.04 11.76
CA TYR A 152 12.12 -0.04 11.37
C TYR A 152 11.26 0.90 12.21
N SER A 153 11.44 0.88 13.53
CA SER A 153 10.61 1.65 14.47
C SER A 153 10.90 3.15 14.49
N SER A 154 11.82 3.64 13.65
CA SER A 154 12.04 5.09 13.51
C SER A 154 11.31 5.69 12.31
N ARG A 155 10.63 4.91 11.47
CA ARG A 155 10.00 5.40 10.24
C ARG A 155 8.49 5.53 10.39
N PHE A 156 7.90 6.58 9.82
CA PHE A 156 6.46 6.84 9.95
C PHE A 156 5.61 5.70 9.36
N TRP A 157 5.85 5.37 8.09
CA TRP A 157 5.05 4.39 7.36
C TRP A 157 5.14 3.00 7.99
N THR A 158 6.34 2.53 8.30
CA THR A 158 6.55 1.23 8.95
C THR A 158 5.79 1.08 10.26
N LEU A 159 5.74 2.13 11.09
CA LEU A 159 4.99 2.13 12.35
C LEU A 159 3.47 2.17 12.10
N PHE A 160 3.01 2.99 11.16
CA PHE A 160 1.59 3.09 10.80
C PHE A 160 1.05 1.78 10.23
N GLU A 161 1.78 1.17 9.30
CA GLU A 161 1.45 -0.09 8.65
C GLU A 161 1.43 -1.24 9.66
N ALA A 162 2.45 -1.32 10.52
CA ALA A 162 2.50 -2.30 11.59
C ALA A 162 1.33 -2.13 12.57
N TRP A 163 1.06 -0.91 13.04
CA TRP A 163 -0.08 -0.64 13.92
C TRP A 163 -1.41 -1.05 13.27
N SER A 164 -1.65 -0.66 12.01
CA SER A 164 -2.88 -0.98 11.27
C SER A 164 -3.11 -2.50 11.16
N SER A 165 -2.04 -3.28 10.98
CA SER A 165 -2.10 -4.74 10.93
C SER A 165 -2.41 -5.40 12.29
N MET A 166 -2.12 -4.70 13.39
CA MET A 166 -2.38 -5.15 14.77
C MET A 166 -3.80 -4.79 15.24
N MET A 167 -4.52 -3.96 14.50
CA MET A 167 -5.89 -3.57 14.80
C MET A 167 -6.91 -4.47 14.10
N THR A 168 -8.12 -4.51 14.65
CA THR A 168 -9.32 -5.08 14.04
C THR A 168 -10.35 -3.97 13.91
N ALA A 169 -10.87 -3.79 12.71
CA ALA A 169 -11.95 -2.86 12.42
C ALA A 169 -13.30 -3.46 12.82
N THR A 170 -14.16 -2.65 13.44
CA THR A 170 -15.46 -3.02 13.97
C THR A 170 -16.47 -1.90 13.75
N ALA A 171 -17.76 -2.16 14.01
CA ALA A 171 -18.78 -1.13 13.93
C ALA A 171 -18.55 0.05 14.90
N ASP A 172 -17.77 -0.13 15.97
CA ASP A 172 -17.43 0.90 16.95
C ASP A 172 -16.10 1.62 16.68
N GLY A 173 -15.44 1.33 15.56
CA GLY A 173 -14.10 1.81 15.22
C GLY A 173 -13.07 0.67 15.25
N VAL A 174 -11.80 1.00 15.56
CA VAL A 174 -10.73 0.01 15.66
C VAL A 174 -10.43 -0.36 17.11
N ARG A 175 -10.06 -1.63 17.33
CA ARG A 175 -9.54 -2.16 18.59
C ARG A 175 -8.34 -3.06 18.33
N THR A 176 -7.58 -3.38 19.37
CA THR A 176 -6.54 -4.42 19.26
C THR A 176 -7.13 -5.74 18.76
N ALA A 177 -6.42 -6.39 17.84
CA ALA A 177 -6.79 -7.70 17.33
C ALA A 177 -6.58 -8.79 18.38
N GLU A 178 -7.60 -9.64 18.56
CA GLU A 178 -7.47 -10.85 19.36
C GLU A 178 -6.50 -11.84 18.68
N PRO A 179 -5.90 -12.80 19.41
CA PRO A 179 -4.95 -13.75 18.83
C PRO A 179 -5.48 -14.48 17.57
N SER A 180 -6.77 -14.80 17.51
CA SER A 180 -7.42 -15.44 16.37
C SER A 180 -7.68 -14.51 15.18
N GLU A 181 -7.62 -13.19 15.37
CA GLU A 181 -7.87 -12.16 14.36
C GLU A 181 -6.57 -11.58 13.80
N ARG A 182 -5.42 -11.97 14.33
CA ARG A 182 -4.12 -11.41 13.92
C ARG A 182 -3.86 -11.65 12.44
N ARG A 183 -3.61 -10.56 11.74
CA ARG A 183 -3.29 -10.56 10.30
C ARG A 183 -1.82 -10.33 10.00
N PHE A 184 -0.96 -10.20 11.01
CA PHE A 184 0.44 -9.87 10.82
C PHE A 184 1.38 -11.03 11.15
N THR A 185 2.51 -11.09 10.44
CA THR A 185 3.67 -11.93 10.75
C THR A 185 4.91 -11.05 10.81
N ILE A 186 5.75 -11.21 11.83
CA ILE A 186 6.99 -10.44 11.96
C ILE A 186 8.18 -11.34 11.64
N ARG A 187 9.03 -10.91 10.71
CA ARG A 187 10.33 -11.51 10.40
C ARG A 187 11.42 -10.49 10.69
N CYS A 188 12.32 -10.82 11.60
CA CYS A 188 13.50 -9.99 11.85
C CYS A 188 14.51 -10.20 10.72
N ILE A 189 14.99 -9.10 10.16
CA ILE A 189 16.02 -9.09 9.12
C ILE A 189 17.27 -8.35 9.61
N HIS A 190 18.37 -8.51 8.88
CA HIS A 190 19.65 -7.89 9.20
C HIS A 190 20.11 -8.19 10.63
N ASN A 191 20.28 -7.14 11.44
CA ASN A 191 20.77 -7.22 12.82
C ASN A 191 19.66 -7.21 13.88
N ALA A 192 18.39 -7.25 13.48
CA ALA A 192 17.28 -7.27 14.43
C ALA A 192 17.24 -8.60 15.19
N ASN A 193 17.31 -8.53 16.51
CA ASN A 193 17.22 -9.71 17.35
C ASN A 193 15.74 -9.95 17.72
N PRO A 194 15.13 -11.09 17.32
CA PRO A 194 13.72 -11.35 17.57
C PRO A 194 13.36 -11.39 19.05
N LYS A 195 14.31 -11.70 19.94
CA LYS A 195 14.10 -11.70 21.39
C LYS A 195 13.78 -10.31 21.95
N TYR A 196 14.30 -9.26 21.33
CA TYR A 196 14.19 -7.88 21.84
C TYR A 196 13.38 -6.98 20.91
N ALA A 197 13.60 -7.06 19.60
CA ALA A 197 12.97 -6.19 18.62
C ALA A 197 11.46 -6.42 18.53
N ILE A 198 11.01 -7.68 18.53
CA ILE A 198 9.58 -8.02 18.42
C ILE A 198 8.79 -7.51 19.64
N PRO A 199 9.17 -7.83 20.90
CA PRO A 199 8.47 -7.28 22.06
C PRO A 199 8.45 -5.75 22.09
N GLN A 200 9.56 -5.10 21.75
CA GLN A 200 9.64 -3.64 21.71
C GLN A 200 8.67 -3.03 20.69
N LEU A 201 8.55 -3.61 19.49
CA LEU A 201 7.58 -3.15 18.49
C LEU A 201 6.14 -3.35 18.97
N LEU A 202 5.84 -4.50 19.58
CA LEU A 202 4.50 -4.80 20.09
C LEU A 202 4.11 -3.87 21.25
N ASP A 203 5.01 -3.63 22.20
CA ASP A 203 4.82 -2.69 23.31
C ASP A 203 4.62 -1.26 22.79
N LEU A 204 5.31 -0.90 21.71
CA LEU A 204 5.18 0.40 21.08
C LEU A 204 3.83 0.59 20.37
N LEU A 205 3.17 -0.46 19.88
CA LEU A 205 2.06 -0.30 18.92
C LEU A 205 0.76 -0.99 19.30
N SER A 206 0.82 -2.23 19.78
CA SER A 206 -0.31 -3.19 19.71
C SER A 206 -1.56 -2.78 20.49
N SER A 207 -1.44 -1.96 21.52
CA SER A 207 -2.56 -1.50 22.36
C SER A 207 -2.94 -0.04 22.12
N LYS A 208 -2.34 0.64 21.14
CA LYS A 208 -2.57 2.07 20.93
C LYS A 208 -3.88 2.32 20.20
N THR A 209 -4.66 3.27 20.72
CA THR A 209 -5.78 3.90 20.02
C THR A 209 -5.29 4.76 18.84
N PRO A 210 -6.17 5.13 17.89
CA PRO A 210 -5.82 6.07 16.82
C PRO A 210 -5.17 7.38 17.29
N GLN A 211 -5.64 7.95 18.41
CA GLN A 211 -5.08 9.18 18.97
C GLN A 211 -3.68 8.96 19.58
N GLU A 212 -3.45 7.82 20.23
CA GLU A 212 -2.15 7.49 20.81
C GLU A 212 -1.10 7.14 19.76
N ILE A 213 -1.49 6.41 18.70
CA ILE A 213 -0.58 6.15 17.58
C ILE A 213 -0.30 7.45 16.82
N HIS A 214 -1.29 8.31 16.60
CA HIS A 214 -1.08 9.65 16.04
C HIS A 214 -0.03 10.43 16.84
N ALA A 215 -0.17 10.51 18.16
CA ALA A 215 0.80 11.18 19.03
C ALA A 215 2.19 10.54 18.97
N THR A 216 2.27 9.22 18.76
CA THR A 216 3.53 8.50 18.60
C THR A 216 4.20 8.86 17.26
N LEU A 217 3.44 8.82 16.17
CA LEU A 217 3.91 9.12 14.81
C LEU A 217 4.31 10.61 14.63
N ALA A 218 3.69 11.50 15.40
CA ALA A 218 4.00 12.94 15.38
C ALA A 218 5.35 13.28 16.03
N LYS A 219 5.97 12.36 16.79
CA LYS A 219 7.23 12.62 17.49
C LYS A 219 8.40 12.91 16.54
N PRO A 220 9.40 13.71 16.98
CA PRO A 220 10.53 14.12 16.14
C PRO A 220 11.48 12.98 15.76
N ASP A 221 11.54 11.91 16.55
CA ASP A 221 12.35 10.72 16.28
C ASP A 221 11.70 9.74 15.28
N VAL A 222 10.43 9.98 14.92
CA VAL A 222 9.76 9.30 13.82
C VAL A 222 9.99 10.08 12.54
N VAL A 223 10.82 9.54 11.65
CA VAL A 223 11.24 10.17 10.40
C VAL A 223 10.34 9.78 9.23
N VAL A 224 10.15 10.74 8.32
CA VAL A 224 9.49 10.54 7.02
C VAL A 224 10.50 10.76 5.89
N THR A 225 10.25 10.14 4.74
CA THR A 225 11.02 10.40 3.52
C THR A 225 10.56 11.71 2.86
N ASN A 226 9.27 12.05 2.99
CA ASN A 226 8.70 13.33 2.56
C ASN A 226 8.02 14.02 3.75
N ALA A 227 8.44 15.24 4.08
CA ALA A 227 7.86 15.99 5.22
C ALA A 227 6.33 16.11 5.14
N ARG A 228 5.77 16.21 3.92
CA ARG A 228 4.32 16.30 3.67
C ARG A 228 3.56 15.03 4.02
N ASP A 229 4.23 13.88 4.17
CA ASP A 229 3.59 12.64 4.57
C ASP A 229 2.94 12.79 5.94
N LYS A 230 3.62 13.43 6.91
CA LYS A 230 3.04 13.70 8.22
C LYS A 230 1.83 14.61 8.12
N ASP A 231 1.93 15.69 7.35
CA ASP A 231 0.84 16.66 7.19
C ASP A 231 -0.42 16.01 6.61
N THR A 232 -0.23 15.07 5.68
CA THR A 232 -1.33 14.41 4.97
C THR A 232 -1.90 13.23 5.77
N MET A 233 -1.03 12.41 6.38
CA MET A 233 -1.43 11.13 6.94
C MET A 233 -1.75 11.19 8.43
N LEU A 234 -1.20 12.13 9.20
CA LEU A 234 -1.59 12.27 10.61
C LEU A 234 -3.10 12.52 10.78
N PRO A 235 -3.77 13.39 9.98
CA PRO A 235 -5.22 13.51 10.02
C PRO A 235 -5.95 12.18 9.71
N VAL A 236 -5.47 11.40 8.74
CA VAL A 236 -6.04 10.08 8.39
C VAL A 236 -5.93 9.12 9.57
N VAL A 237 -4.76 9.04 10.20
CA VAL A 237 -4.51 8.22 11.38
C VAL A 237 -5.45 8.63 12.52
N GLY A 238 -5.53 9.93 12.85
CA GLY A 238 -6.36 10.44 13.94
C GLY A 238 -7.86 10.18 13.72
N ASN A 239 -8.31 10.15 12.46
CA ASN A 239 -9.70 9.94 12.07
C ASN A 239 -10.07 8.48 11.79
N THR A 240 -9.15 7.54 11.98
CA THR A 240 -9.37 6.12 11.63
C THR A 240 -10.64 5.55 12.26
N ASN A 241 -10.95 5.87 13.52
CA ASN A 241 -12.18 5.40 14.17
C ASN A 241 -13.46 5.88 13.45
N GLU A 242 -13.56 7.17 13.15
CA GLU A 242 -14.76 7.73 12.52
C GLU A 242 -14.92 7.26 11.07
N HIS A 243 -13.80 7.09 10.36
CA HIS A 243 -13.79 6.48 9.03
C HIS A 243 -14.33 5.05 9.04
N VAL A 244 -13.81 4.20 9.93
CA VAL A 244 -14.25 2.81 10.07
C VAL A 244 -15.73 2.73 10.45
N LYS A 245 -16.18 3.52 11.44
CA LYS A 245 -17.62 3.59 11.80
C LYS A 245 -18.49 3.97 10.60
N THR A 246 -18.03 4.92 9.78
CA THR A 246 -18.75 5.37 8.58
C THR A 246 -18.90 4.23 7.56
N ILE A 247 -17.84 3.45 7.34
CA ILE A 247 -17.87 2.27 6.46
C ILE A 247 -18.90 1.26 6.99
N PHE A 248 -18.80 0.87 8.26
CA PHE A 248 -19.74 -0.10 8.84
C PHE A 248 -21.18 0.41 8.89
N ALA A 249 -21.42 1.71 9.08
CA ALA A 249 -22.76 2.28 9.02
C ALA A 249 -23.39 2.16 7.62
N LYS A 250 -22.60 2.40 6.55
CA LYS A 250 -23.05 2.24 5.16
C LYS A 250 -23.37 0.78 4.83
N MET A 251 -22.53 -0.15 5.30
CA MET A 251 -22.75 -1.59 5.16
C MET A 251 -24.08 -2.08 5.73
N HIS A 252 -24.51 -1.53 6.87
CA HIS A 252 -25.79 -1.91 7.49
C HIS A 252 -27.00 -1.35 6.73
N GLN A 253 -26.80 -0.28 5.95
CA GLN A 253 -27.85 0.33 5.13
C GLN A 253 -28.00 -0.35 3.76
N GLN A 254 -27.03 -1.19 3.35
CA GLN A 254 -27.01 -1.86 2.05
C GLN A 254 -27.13 -3.40 2.19
N SER A 255 -28.31 -3.95 1.88
CA SER A 255 -28.53 -5.35 1.50
C SER A 255 -29.90 -5.51 0.82
N PRO A 256 -30.03 -6.27 -0.29
CA PRO A 256 -29.14 -6.37 -1.45
C PRO A 256 -29.86 -5.91 -2.74
N GLU A 257 -29.21 -5.11 -3.59
CA GLU A 257 -29.44 -5.16 -5.03
C GLU A 257 -28.09 -5.17 -5.77
N LEU A 258 -27.97 -6.12 -6.70
CA LEU A 258 -26.78 -6.42 -7.48
C LEU A 258 -26.46 -5.31 -8.50
N GLY A 259 -25.15 -5.12 -8.72
CA GLY A 259 -24.59 -4.93 -10.06
C GLY A 259 -23.96 -3.57 -10.32
N CYS A 260 -22.67 -3.41 -10.00
CA CYS A 260 -21.83 -2.42 -10.68
C CYS A 260 -21.17 -3.10 -11.89
N THR A 261 -21.71 -2.89 -13.08
CA THR A 261 -21.02 -3.21 -14.33
C THR A 261 -20.23 -1.98 -14.76
N VAL A 262 -18.91 -2.01 -14.59
CA VAL A 262 -18.03 -1.06 -15.29
C VAL A 262 -17.96 -1.50 -16.75
N ASP A 263 -18.16 -0.57 -17.69
CA ASP A 263 -18.10 -0.87 -19.13
C ASP A 263 -16.70 -1.39 -19.49
N PRO A 264 -16.55 -2.68 -19.89
CA PRO A 264 -15.26 -3.27 -20.20
C PRO A 264 -14.53 -2.57 -21.36
N ASN A 265 -15.24 -1.86 -22.24
CA ASN A 265 -14.61 -1.07 -23.29
C ASN A 265 -13.91 0.18 -22.75
N LEU A 266 -14.41 0.79 -21.67
CA LEU A 266 -13.81 1.99 -21.09
C LEU A 266 -12.51 1.65 -20.33
N ALA A 267 -12.48 0.50 -19.65
CA ALA A 267 -11.29 -0.01 -18.97
C ALA A 267 -10.18 -0.37 -19.98
N ALA A 268 -10.53 -1.04 -21.09
CA ALA A 268 -9.57 -1.39 -22.14
C ALA A 268 -9.02 -0.14 -22.87
N LEU A 269 -9.87 0.86 -23.13
CA LEU A 269 -9.44 2.13 -23.73
C LEU A 269 -8.54 2.95 -22.78
N ALA A 270 -8.82 2.93 -21.48
CA ALA A 270 -7.98 3.57 -20.47
C ALA A 270 -6.62 2.86 -20.36
N ALA A 271 -6.58 1.52 -20.39
CA ALA A 271 -5.35 0.75 -20.36
C ALA A 271 -4.46 1.02 -21.59
N GLU A 272 -5.04 1.13 -22.79
CA GLU A 272 -4.29 1.45 -24.01
C GLU A 272 -3.82 2.92 -24.05
N ALA A 273 -4.66 3.86 -23.63
CA ALA A 273 -4.27 5.27 -23.51
C ALA A 273 -3.17 5.47 -22.44
N LEU A 274 -3.21 4.70 -21.35
CA LEU A 274 -2.19 4.68 -20.32
C LEU A 274 -0.86 4.13 -20.85
N ARG A 275 -0.88 3.03 -21.62
CA ARG A 275 0.32 2.48 -22.29
C ARG A 275 1.00 3.53 -23.18
N ILE A 276 0.23 4.30 -23.94
CA ILE A 276 0.76 5.34 -24.83
C ILE A 276 1.29 6.56 -24.06
N ALA A 277 0.60 6.99 -23.01
CA ALA A 277 0.96 8.19 -22.25
C ALA A 277 2.18 8.01 -21.33
N VAL A 278 2.48 6.78 -20.93
CA VAL A 278 3.61 6.45 -20.04
C VAL A 278 4.92 6.21 -20.80
N ALA A 279 4.88 6.02 -22.12
CA ALA A 279 6.05 5.77 -22.96
C ALA A 279 6.91 7.01 -23.28
N THR A 280 6.54 8.21 -22.81
CA THR A 280 7.22 9.47 -23.17
C THR A 280 7.85 10.13 -21.94
N PRO A 281 9.20 10.17 -21.83
CA PRO A 281 9.90 10.94 -20.80
C PRO A 281 9.62 12.44 -20.94
N ILE A 282 9.73 13.18 -19.83
CA ILE A 282 9.62 14.64 -19.82
C ILE A 282 10.89 15.23 -20.42
N ASP A 283 10.79 15.88 -21.58
CA ASP A 283 11.65 17.02 -21.86
C ASP A 283 11.12 18.20 -21.03
N ALA A 284 12.03 18.82 -20.28
CA ALA A 284 11.78 19.87 -19.32
C ALA A 284 10.94 21.02 -19.90
N VAL A 285 9.76 21.24 -19.32
CA VAL A 285 9.04 22.51 -19.40
C VAL A 285 8.42 22.78 -18.05
N LEU A 286 9.22 23.29 -17.12
CA LEU A 286 8.83 24.22 -16.06
C LEU A 286 10.10 24.99 -15.67
N ASP A 287 10.47 25.96 -16.49
CA ASP A 287 11.28 27.10 -16.05
C ASP A 287 10.34 28.10 -15.37
N GLU A 288 10.81 28.59 -14.22
CA GLU A 288 10.52 29.87 -13.57
C GLU A 288 9.10 30.15 -13.05
N GLU A 289 8.94 30.05 -11.72
CA GLU A 289 8.47 31.09 -10.77
C GLU A 289 7.83 30.43 -9.53
N ASP A 290 8.61 30.33 -8.44
CA ASP A 290 8.34 31.04 -7.18
C ASP A 290 9.28 30.54 -6.08
N ASP A 291 10.33 31.36 -5.86
CA ASP A 291 11.09 31.42 -4.61
C ASP A 291 10.17 31.92 -3.48
N LEU A 292 10.11 31.15 -2.39
CA LEU A 292 10.13 31.54 -0.94
C LEU A 292 9.46 30.49 -0.03
#